data_AF-A0A7J9LBK3-F1
#
_entry.id   AF-A0A7J9LBK3-F1
#
_cell.length_a   1.000
_cell.length_b   1.000
_cell.length_c   1.000
_cell.angle_alpha   90.00
_cell.angle_beta   90.00
_cell.angle_gamma   90.00
#
_symmetry.space_group_name_H-M   'P 1'
#
loop_
_entity.id
_entity.type
_entity.pdbx_description
1 polymer ?
#
loop_
_entity_poly.entity_id
_entity_poly.type
_entity_poly.pdbx_seq_one_letter_code
_entity_poly.pdbx_strand_id
1 'polypeptide(L)'
;MVEKVEASDKDELVYSYSVIEGSVFMNKLEKITYETKLEPSSAGRSISKISYKYYTIGDFGITEGLKAGKEKALQILKVVDAYVLANPRH
;
A
#
# COMPACT_ATOMS: atom_id res chain seq x y z
N MET A 1 6.51 -2.05 -14.92
CA MET A 1 6.04 -0.91 -14.11
C MET A 1 7.25 -0.29 -13.45
N VAL A 2 7.27 1.03 -13.30
CA VAL A 2 8.36 1.75 -12.63
C VAL A 2 7.83 2.30 -11.32
N GLU A 3 8.53 1.95 -10.25
CA GLU A 3 8.23 2.36 -8.89
C GLU A 3 9.31 3.33 -8.39
N LYS A 4 8.88 4.35 -7.66
CA LYS A 4 9.74 5.33 -7.02
C LYS A 4 9.43 5.33 -5.52
N VAL A 5 10.45 5.17 -4.69
CA VAL A 5 10.31 5.34 -3.24
C VAL A 5 10.09 6.82 -2.92
N GLU A 6 9.03 7.12 -2.18
CA GLU A 6 8.69 8.48 -1.75
C GLU A 6 9.13 8.70 -0.29
N ALA A 7 8.97 7.68 0.57
CA ALA A 7 9.47 7.71 1.94
C ALA A 7 9.85 6.30 2.42
N SER A 8 10.94 6.22 3.21
CA SER A 8 11.30 5.05 3.99
C SER A 8 11.81 5.55 5.35
N ASP A 9 10.93 5.50 6.33
CA ASP A 9 11.19 5.97 7.69
C ASP A 9 11.04 4.80 8.65
N LYS A 10 12.15 4.40 9.26
CA LYS A 10 12.19 3.25 10.19
C LYS A 10 11.73 3.62 11.59
N ASP A 11 11.86 4.90 11.97
CA ASP A 11 11.50 5.36 13.31
C ASP A 11 9.98 5.54 13.41
N GLU A 12 9.37 6.11 12.37
CA GLU A 12 7.90 6.28 12.26
C GLU A 12 7.19 5.04 11.69
N LEU A 13 7.95 4.02 11.28
CA LEU A 13 7.46 2.80 10.62
C LEU A 13 6.56 3.12 9.41
N VAL A 14 7.01 4.05 8.57
CA VAL A 14 6.33 4.50 7.36
C VAL A 14 7.11 4.07 6.14
N TYR A 15 6.42 3.47 5.18
CA TYR A 15 6.94 3.23 3.85
C TYR A 15 5.94 3.71 2.81
N SER A 16 6.39 4.52 1.86
CA SER A 16 5.58 4.93 0.73
C SER A 16 6.35 4.90 -0.57
N TYR A 17 5.64 4.52 -1.63
CA TYR A 17 6.16 4.46 -2.98
C TYR A 17 5.09 4.91 -3.96
N SER A 18 5.52 5.37 -5.11
CA SER A 18 4.65 5.69 -6.22
C SER A 18 4.95 4.82 -7.41
N VAL A 19 3.89 4.31 -8.05
CA VAL A 19 4.00 3.79 -9.41
C VAL A 19 3.85 5.00 -10.34
N ILE A 20 4.86 5.24 -11.16
CA ILE A 20 4.92 6.40 -12.09
C ILE A 20 4.85 5.98 -13.55
N GLU A 21 5.18 4.72 -13.86
CA GLU A 21 4.95 4.16 -15.20
C GLU A 21 4.39 2.74 -15.12
N GLY A 22 3.46 2.39 -16.01
CA GLY A 22 2.82 1.09 -16.01
C GLY A 22 1.57 1.03 -16.88
N SER A 23 1.27 -0.17 -17.39
CA SER A 23 0.07 -0.43 -18.19
C SER A 23 -1.24 -0.13 -17.45
N VAL A 24 -1.21 -0.03 -16.13
CA VAL A 24 -2.33 0.36 -15.27
C VAL A 24 -2.81 1.80 -15.53
N PHE A 25 -1.96 2.67 -16.10
CA PHE A 25 -2.29 4.08 -16.23
C PHE A 25 -3.24 4.42 -17.36
N MET A 26 -3.34 3.60 -18.43
CA MET A 26 -4.32 3.71 -19.54
C MET A 26 -4.72 5.16 -19.95
N ASN A 27 -3.78 6.13 -19.88
CA ASN A 27 -4.01 7.57 -20.08
C ASN A 27 -5.07 8.23 -19.16
N LYS A 28 -5.39 7.61 -18.01
CA LYS A 28 -6.38 8.07 -17.02
C LYS A 28 -5.76 8.51 -15.70
N LEU A 29 -4.50 8.14 -15.47
CA LEU A 29 -3.81 8.32 -14.20
C LEU A 29 -2.39 8.81 -14.47
N GLU A 30 -1.96 9.84 -13.75
CA GLU A 30 -0.59 10.35 -13.77
C GLU A 30 0.33 9.51 -12.88
N LYS A 31 -0.19 9.10 -11.71
CA LYS A 31 0.56 8.38 -10.68
C LYS A 31 -0.41 7.69 -9.71
N ILE A 32 0.06 6.63 -9.05
CA ILE A 32 -0.56 6.13 -7.82
C ILE A 32 0.49 6.13 -6.72
N THR A 33 0.18 6.71 -5.58
CA THR A 33 1.01 6.60 -4.37
C THR A 33 0.38 5.63 -3.40
N TYR A 34 1.20 4.71 -2.91
CA TYR A 34 0.92 3.73 -1.88
C TYR A 34 1.68 4.14 -0.63
N GLU A 35 1.01 4.17 0.50
CA GLU A 35 1.62 4.48 1.79
C GLU A 35 1.14 3.44 2.81
N THR A 36 2.09 2.87 3.54
CA THR A 36 1.84 1.96 4.66
C THR A 36 2.48 2.55 5.91
N LYS A 37 1.70 2.67 6.98
CA LYS A 37 2.18 3.03 8.31
C LYS A 37 1.80 1.94 9.30
N LEU A 38 2.77 1.49 10.08
CA LEU A 38 2.52 0.59 11.21
C LEU A 38 2.46 1.39 12.50
N GLU A 39 1.41 1.19 13.28
CA GLU A 39 1.23 1.83 14.58
C GLU A 39 1.09 0.78 15.67
N PRO A 40 1.64 1.01 16.87
CA PRO A 40 1.42 0.12 17.99
C PRO A 40 -0.06 0.10 18.39
N SER A 41 -0.52 -1.07 18.85
CA SER A 41 -1.85 -1.27 19.42
C SER A 41 -1.76 -2.03 20.74
N SER A 42 -2.90 -2.35 21.35
CA SER A 42 -2.93 -3.06 22.63
C SER A 42 -2.32 -4.46 22.56
N ALA A 43 -1.78 -4.91 23.70
CA ALA A 43 -1.24 -6.26 23.88
C ALA A 43 -0.11 -6.65 22.90
N GLY A 44 0.75 -5.72 22.51
CA GLY A 44 1.92 -6.00 21.66
C GLY A 44 1.60 -6.27 20.20
N ARG A 45 0.39 -5.93 19.76
CA ARG A 45 -0.03 -6.01 18.34
C ARG A 45 0.21 -4.69 17.62
N SER A 46 0.17 -4.70 16.30
CA SER A 46 0.23 -3.49 15.46
C SER A 46 -1.03 -3.32 14.63
N ILE A 47 -1.35 -2.06 14.31
CA ILE A 47 -2.34 -1.68 13.29
C ILE A 47 -1.58 -1.25 12.04
N SER A 48 -1.93 -1.83 10.90
CA SER A 48 -1.43 -1.40 9.59
C SER A 48 -2.42 -0.44 8.92
N LYS A 49 -2.04 0.82 8.78
CA LYS A 49 -2.78 1.81 8.00
C LYS A 49 -2.22 1.83 6.58
N ILE A 50 -3.07 1.51 5.60
CA ILE A 50 -2.71 1.56 4.19
C ILE A 50 -3.54 2.62 3.49
N SER A 51 -2.86 3.56 2.83
CA SER A 51 -3.44 4.66 2.08
C SER A 51 -3.05 4.56 0.61
N TYR A 52 -4.01 4.84 -0.26
CA TYR A 52 -3.81 4.88 -1.71
C TYR A 52 -4.23 6.26 -2.22
N LYS A 53 -3.34 6.95 -2.92
CA LYS A 53 -3.63 8.25 -3.55
C LYS A 53 -3.54 8.07 -5.06
N TYR A 54 -4.65 8.31 -5.74
CA TYR A 54 -4.74 8.22 -7.19
C TYR A 54 -4.71 9.63 -7.77
N TYR A 55 -3.78 9.87 -8.68
CA TYR A 55 -3.64 11.15 -9.38
C TYR A 55 -4.22 10.96 -10.77
N THR A 56 -5.42 11.49 -11.02
CA THR A 56 -6.15 11.31 -12.28
C THR A 56 -5.77 12.34 -13.32
N ILE A 57 -5.83 11.93 -14.59
CA ILE A 57 -5.81 12.85 -15.72
C ILE A 57 -7.27 13.25 -16.00
N GLY A 58 -7.62 14.50 -15.70
CA GLY A 58 -8.98 15.00 -15.82
C GLY A 58 -9.96 14.42 -14.80
N ASP A 59 -11.26 14.57 -15.07
CA ASP A 59 -12.34 14.17 -14.18
C ASP A 59 -12.72 12.70 -14.43
N PHE A 60 -11.95 11.78 -13.84
CA PHE A 60 -12.15 10.34 -13.98
C PHE A 60 -12.48 9.69 -12.63
N GLY A 61 -13.66 9.07 -12.54
CA GLY A 61 -14.08 8.33 -11.35
C GLY A 61 -13.40 6.98 -11.23
N ILE A 62 -12.68 6.74 -10.12
CA ILE A 62 -12.01 5.47 -9.82
C ILE A 62 -12.80 4.73 -8.74
N THR A 63 -13.74 3.87 -9.13
CA THR A 63 -14.61 3.17 -8.16
C THR A 63 -14.37 1.65 -8.11
N GLU A 64 -14.32 0.94 -9.23
CA GLU A 64 -14.16 -0.53 -9.21
C GLU A 64 -12.74 -1.01 -8.89
N GLY A 65 -11.71 -0.39 -9.49
CA GLY A 65 -10.32 -0.79 -9.28
C GLY A 65 -9.84 -0.63 -7.83
N LEU A 66 -10.41 0.33 -7.10
CA LEU A 66 -10.09 0.59 -5.70
C LEU A 66 -10.42 -0.61 -4.79
N LYS A 67 -11.56 -1.27 -5.05
CA LYS A 67 -12.03 -2.40 -4.24
C LYS A 67 -11.14 -3.63 -4.42
N ALA A 68 -10.79 -3.94 -5.67
CA ALA A 68 -9.88 -5.04 -6.00
C ALA A 68 -8.47 -4.81 -5.41
N GLY A 69 -7.96 -3.58 -5.49
CA GLY A 69 -6.67 -3.21 -4.88
C GLY A 69 -6.65 -3.43 -3.37
N LYS A 70 -7.71 -3.01 -2.67
CA LYS A 70 -7.85 -3.19 -1.22
C LYS A 70 -7.89 -4.67 -0.82
N GLU A 71 -8.64 -5.49 -1.56
CA GLU A 71 -8.74 -6.93 -1.26
C GLU A 71 -7.41 -7.66 -1.44
N LYS A 72 -6.68 -7.34 -2.51
CA LYS A 72 -5.34 -7.89 -2.77
C LYS A 72 -4.35 -7.52 -1.65
N ALA A 73 -4.33 -6.27 -1.22
CA ALA A 73 -3.45 -5.83 -0.13
C ALA A 73 -3.79 -6.53 1.20
N LEU A 74 -5.08 -6.73 1.48
CA LEU A 74 -5.51 -7.47 2.67
C LEU A 74 -5.06 -8.93 2.64
N GLN A 75 -5.13 -9.59 1.47
CA GLN A 75 -4.62 -10.96 1.32
C GLN A 75 -3.11 -11.03 1.56
N ILE A 76 -2.33 -10.10 1.01
CA ILE A 76 -0.88 -10.05 1.22
C ILE A 76 -0.56 -9.87 2.71
N LEU A 77 -1.21 -8.92 3.38
CA LEU A 77 -1.02 -8.70 4.82
C LEU A 77 -1.33 -9.95 5.65
N LYS A 78 -2.42 -10.66 5.34
CA LYS A 78 -2.78 -11.90 6.05
C LYS A 78 -1.74 -13.00 5.89
N VAL A 79 -1.15 -13.13 4.69
CA VAL A 79 -0.11 -14.13 4.43
C VAL A 79 1.17 -13.78 5.20
N VAL A 80 1.57 -12.51 5.20
CA VAL A 80 2.75 -12.04 5.93
C VAL A 80 2.55 -12.20 7.45
N ASP A 81 1.39 -11.80 7.97
CA ASP A 81 1.06 -11.93 9.39
C ASP A 81 1.07 -13.40 9.84
N ALA A 82 0.45 -14.30 9.07
CA ALA A 82 0.47 -15.74 9.34
C ALA A 82 1.89 -16.32 9.31
N TYR A 83 2.72 -15.88 8.37
CA TYR A 83 4.12 -16.32 8.28
C TYR A 83 4.93 -15.85 9.49
N VAL A 84 4.84 -14.57 9.87
CA VAL A 84 5.56 -14.03 11.02
C VAL A 84 5.10 -14.69 12.32
N LEU A 85 3.80 -14.92 12.49
CA LEU A 85 3.24 -15.63 13.66
C LEU A 85 3.74 -17.08 13.76
N ALA A 86 3.86 -17.77 12.63
CA ALA A 86 4.41 -19.12 12.58
C ALA A 86 5.93 -19.16 12.80
N ASN A 87 6.63 -18.03 12.63
CA ASN A 87 8.09 -17.93 12.64
C ASN A 87 8.61 -16.79 13.56
N PRO A 88 8.35 -16.82 14.88
CA PRO A 88 8.60 -15.69 15.80
C PRO A 88 10.08 -15.42 16.15
N ARG A 89 11.03 -16.15 15.56
CA ARG A 89 12.47 -16.07 15.87
C ARG A 89 13.35 -15.81 14.64
N HIS A 90 12.72 -15.38 13.54
CA HIS A 90 13.44 -14.97 12.34
C HIS A 90 14.08 -13.59 12.50
#